data_AF-A0A1E5LER4-F1
#
_entry.id   AF-A0A1E5LER4-F1
#
_cell.length_a   1.000
_cell.length_b   1.000
_cell.length_c   1.000
_cell.angle_alpha   90.00
_cell.angle_beta   90.00
_cell.angle_gamma   90.00
#
_symmetry.space_group_name_H-M   'P 1'
#
loop_
_entity.id
_entity.type
_entity.pdbx_description
1 polymer ?
#
loop_
_entity_poly.entity_id
_entity_poly.type
_entity_poly.pdbx_seq_one_letter_code
_entity_poly.pdbx_strand_id
1 'polypeptide(L)' 'MKEFKYGNSTVVIHSSLALMDKEQQREWYKQEWEKQNPILKAMVEAAVSCQTEEESPITNY' A
#
# COMPACT_ATOMS: atom_id res chain seq x y z
N MET A 1 16.60 -3.05 7.64
CA MET A 1 15.68 -3.87 8.44
C MET A 1 14.99 -2.95 9.43
N LYS A 2 13.68 -3.06 9.60
CA LYS A 2 12.92 -2.31 10.62
C LYS A 2 12.07 -3.27 11.42
N GLU A 3 12.13 -3.17 12.75
CA GLU A 3 11.46 -4.07 13.67
C GLU A 3 10.35 -3.32 14.43
N PHE A 4 9.18 -3.96 14.51
CA PHE A 4 8.04 -3.46 15.28
C PHE A 4 7.55 -4.57 16.22
N LYS A 5 7.27 -4.20 17.47
CA LYS A 5 6.71 -5.13 18.47
C LYS A 5 5.27 -4.77 18.77
N TYR A 6 4.37 -5.72 18.55
CA TYR A 6 2.94 -5.60 18.83
C TYR A 6 2.52 -6.70 19.80
N GLY A 7 2.42 -6.36 21.09
CA GLY A 7 2.17 -7.34 22.16
C GLY A 7 3.26 -8.43 22.18
N ASN A 8 2.84 -9.67 21.90
CA ASN A 8 3.72 -10.84 21.83
C ASN A 8 4.28 -11.11 20.42
N SER A 9 3.89 -10.32 19.42
CA SER A 9 4.33 -10.50 18.03
C SER A 9 5.45 -9.53 17.68
N THR A 10 6.45 -10.02 16.95
CA THR A 10 7.52 -9.21 16.35
C THR A 10 7.37 -9.23 14.83
N VAL A 11 7.27 -8.05 14.24
CA VAL A 11 7.22 -7.85 12.79
C VAL A 11 8.56 -7.31 12.34
N VAL A 12 9.24 -8.05 11.48
CA VAL A 12 10.55 -7.67 10.93
C VAL A 12 10.42 -7.41 9.44
N ILE A 13 10.67 -6.17 9.03
CA ILE A 13 10.57 -5.74 7.63
C ILE A 13 11.97 -5.67 7.01
N HIS A 14 12.19 -6.50 6.00
CA HIS A 14 13.45 -6.60 5.24
C HIS A 14 13.47 -5.72 3.97
N SER A 15 12.58 -4.73 3.86
CA SER A 15 12.52 -3.83 2.71
C SER A 15 13.24 -2.51 2.97
N SER A 16 14.02 -2.06 1.99
CA SER A 16 14.63 -0.72 2.00
C SER A 16 13.58 0.39 2.02
N LEU A 17 12.39 0.14 1.47
CA LEU A 17 11.28 1.09 1.48
C LEU A 17 10.84 1.46 2.91
N ALA A 18 10.94 0.52 3.86
CA ALA A 18 10.58 0.76 5.25
C ALA A 18 11.59 1.66 6.01
N LEU A 19 12.79 1.82 5.46
CA LEU A 19 13.84 2.70 5.97
C LEU A 19 13.77 4.11 5.37
N MET A 20 13.08 4.26 4.24
CA MET A 20 12.91 5.55 3.58
C MET A 20 12.00 6.47 4.39
N ASP A 21 12.28 7.77 4.35
CA ASP A 21 11.36 8.79 4.84
C ASP A 21 10.18 9.01 3.87
N LYS A 22 9.25 9.90 4.24
CA LYS A 22 8.05 10.15 3.43
C LYS A 22 8.35 10.76 2.06
N GLU A 23 9.38 11.58 1.96
CA GLU A 23 9.74 12.24 0.70
C GLU A 23 10.39 11.22 -0.26
N GLN A 24 11.32 10.42 0.26
CA GLN A 24 11.95 9.31 -0.45
C GLN A 24 10.93 8.27 -0.91
N GLN A 25 9.95 7.92 -0.07
CA GLN A 25 8.86 7.01 -0.45
C GLN A 25 8.00 7.57 -1.57
N ARG A 26 7.68 8.87 -1.52
CA ARG A 26 6.91 9.54 -2.57
C ARG A 26 7.65 9.53 -3.90
N GLU A 27 8.95 9.79 -3.87
CA GLU A 27 9.78 9.82 -5.07
C GLU A 27 9.95 8.41 -5.66
N TRP A 28 10.20 7.41 -4.80
CA TRP A 28 10.21 6.00 -5.20
C TRP A 28 8.89 5.60 -5.89
N TYR A 29 7.75 5.99 -5.32
CA TYR A 29 6.44 5.69 -5.89
C TYR A 29 6.29 6.28 -7.30
N LYS A 30 6.65 7.56 -7.49
CA LYS A 30 6.57 8.22 -8.81
C LYS A 30 7.43 7.50 -9.85
N GLN A 31 8.67 7.17 -9.49
CA GLN A 31 9.58 6.50 -10.41
C GLN A 31 9.09 5.11 -10.81
N GLU A 32 8.59 4.32 -9.85
CA GLU A 32 8.03 3.00 -10.14
C GLU A 32 6.72 3.07 -10.93
N TRP A 33 5.93 4.12 -10.70
CA TRP A 33 4.72 4.39 -11.49
C TRP A 33 5.06 4.71 -12.95
N GLU A 34 6.04 5.57 -13.20
CA GLU A 34 6.53 5.90 -14.54
C GLU A 34 7.12 4.69 -15.26
N LYS A 35 7.83 3.82 -14.53
CA LYS A 35 8.34 2.54 -15.05
C LYS A 35 7.25 1.48 -15.29
N GLN A 36 6.00 1.79 -14.97
CA GLN A 36 4.87 0.88 -15.08
C GLN A 36 5.06 -0.42 -14.29
N ASN A 37 5.56 -0.34 -13.06
CA ASN A 37 5.72 -1.51 -12.20
C ASN A 37 4.37 -2.26 -12.06
N PRO A 38 4.26 -3.52 -12.53
CA PRO A 38 2.98 -4.24 -12.58
C PRO A 38 2.41 -4.54 -11.19
N ILE A 39 3.28 -4.77 -10.20
CA ILE A 39 2.86 -5.02 -8.82
C ILE A 39 2.27 -3.75 -8.21
N LEU A 40 2.94 -2.62 -8.40
CA LEU A 40 2.43 -1.33 -7.91
C LEU A 40 1.06 -1.01 -8.51
N LYS A 41 0.88 -1.22 -9.82
CA LYS A 41 -0.41 -1.01 -10.48
C LYS A 41 -1.50 -1.91 -9.93
N ALA A 42 -1.23 -3.21 -9.77
CA ALA A 42 -2.19 -4.15 -9.22
C ALA A 42 -2.61 -3.78 -7.78
N MET A 43 -1.67 -3.31 -6.95
CA MET A 43 -1.98 -2.85 -5.59
C MET A 43 -2.87 -1.59 -5.60
N VAL A 44 -2.60 -0.63 -6.48
CA VAL A 44 -3.42 0.58 -6.62
C VAL A 44 -4.82 0.24 -7.14
N GLU A 45 -4.92 -0.64 -8.15
CA GLU A 45 -6.19 -1.10 -8.70
C GLU A 45 -7.05 -1.78 -7.62
N ALA A 46 -6.46 -2.69 -6.84
CA ALA A 46 -7.15 -3.34 -5.73
C ALA A 46 -7.57 -2.34 -4.64
N ALA A 47 -6.73 -1.35 -4.32
CA ALA A 47 -7.07 -0.33 -3.34
C ALA A 47 -8.23 0.57 -3.82
N VAL A 48 -8.29 0.86 -5.12
CA VAL A 48 -9.38 1.62 -5.74
C VAL A 48 -10.66 0.78 -5.78
N SER A 49 -10.58 -0.50 -6.13
CA SER A 49 -11.76 -1.38 -6.18
C SER A 49 -12.43 -1.50 -4.82
N CYS A 50 -11.66 -1.64 -3.75
CA CYS A 50 -12.19 -1.68 -2.38
C CYS A 50 -12.93 -0.39 -1.96
N GLN A 51 -12.58 0.77 -2.53
CA GLN A 51 -13.26 2.04 -2.24
C GLN A 51 -14.56 2.20 -3.01
N THR A 52 -14.70 1.54 -4.16
CA THR A 52 -15.90 1.63 -5.02
C THR A 52 -17.03 0.68 -4.61
N GLU A 53 -16.80 -0.26 -3.68
CA GLU A 53 -17.82 -1.23 -3.22
C GLU A 53 -18.75 -0.68 -2.11
N GLU A 54 -18.50 0.53 -1.58
CA GLU A 54 -19.36 1.14 -0.55
C GLU A 54 -20.64 1.83 -1.08
N GLU A 55 -20.82 1.97 -2.40
CA GLU A 55 -22.07 2.46 -3.00
C GLU A 55 -22.96 1.31 -3.50
N SER A 56 -23.40 0.42 -2.59
CA SER A 56 -24.60 -0.37 -2.87
C SER A 56 -25.84 0.45 -2.46
N PRO A 57 -26.78 0.76 -3.37
CA PRO A 57 -28.02 1.42 -2.99
C PRO A 57 -28.79 0.47 -2.08
N ILE A 58 -29.15 0.95 -0.88
CA ILE A 58 -30.07 0.27 0.03
C ILE A 58 -31.40 0.09 -0.72
N THR A 59 -31.63 -1.07 -1.33
CA THR A 59 -32.96 -1.46 -1.77
C THR A 59 -33.75 -1.85 -0.52
N ASN A 60 -34.55 -0.90 -0.03
CA ASN A 60 -35.58 -1.16 0.98
C ASN A 60 -36.53 -2.25 0.44
N TYR A 61 -36.53 -3.41 1.10
CA TYR A 61 -37.63 -4.38 1.08
C TYR A 61 -38.15 -4.54 2.50
#